data_AF-A0A7K2ZCI7-F1
#
_entry.id   AF-A0A7K2ZCI7-F1
#
_cell.length_a   1.000
_cell.length_b   1.000
_cell.length_c   1.000
_cell.angle_alpha   90.00
_cell.angle_beta   90.00
_cell.angle_gamma   90.00
#
_symmetry.space_group_name_H-M   'P 1'
#
loop_
_entity.id
_entity.type
_entity.pdbx_description
1 polymer ?
#
loop_
_entity_poly.entity_id
_entity_poly.type
_entity_poly.pdbx_seq_one_letter_code
_entity_poly.pdbx_strand_id
1 'polypeptide(L)'
;LPGPAQLDPGAWHMCVTGPDGALPSTSGGITGVGVDQAGATTLVAGAPLETQDVGADRGVLVRGPDRTEYLVWRGSRLPLDRPSDARNALGYGSERAMPVSAAFLDALAPGPALKPPEVTGRGEKGPVLGGEESRVGQLFEVSVPGGGSTYHLLRKDGLLPLSRLEAALVLGDPATQKDAYEGRSPEARAVGADAL
;
A
#
# COMPACT_ATOMS: atom_id res chain seq x y z
N LEU A 1 -11.32 -5.33 42.18
CA LEU A 1 -10.44 -5.21 41.00
C LEU A 1 -9.09 -5.82 41.36
N PRO A 2 -8.44 -6.57 40.46
CA PRO A 2 -7.10 -7.10 40.73
C PRO A 2 -6.11 -5.96 41.01
N GLY A 3 -5.13 -6.22 41.87
CA GLY A 3 -4.05 -5.29 42.17
C GLY A 3 -3.01 -5.24 41.04
N PRO A 4 -2.15 -4.19 40.97
CA PRO A 4 -1.16 -4.03 39.90
C PRO A 4 -0.21 -5.22 39.73
N ALA A 5 0.14 -5.90 40.83
CA ALA A 5 1.00 -7.09 40.83
C ALA A 5 0.30 -8.39 40.37
N GLN A 6 -1.01 -8.32 40.10
CA GLN A 6 -1.83 -9.43 39.61
C GLN A 6 -2.19 -9.25 38.12
N LEU A 7 -1.64 -8.22 37.47
CA LEU A 7 -1.75 -8.03 36.03
C LEU A 7 -0.69 -8.88 35.33
N ASP A 8 -1.07 -9.58 34.27
CA ASP A 8 -0.13 -10.31 33.41
C ASP A 8 0.71 -9.31 32.60
N PRO A 9 2.04 -9.22 32.84
CA PRO A 9 2.93 -8.35 32.08
C PRO A 9 3.43 -9.01 30.79
N GLY A 10 3.03 -10.26 30.53
CA GLY A 10 3.43 -11.03 29.37
C GLY A 10 2.94 -10.41 28.06
N ALA A 11 3.65 -10.71 26.98
CA ALA A 11 3.24 -10.29 25.66
C ALA A 11 1.91 -10.96 25.27
N TRP A 12 1.08 -10.21 24.56
CA TRP A 12 -0.16 -10.70 23.96
C TRP A 12 0.08 -10.81 22.46
N HIS A 13 -0.10 -12.01 21.92
CA HIS A 13 0.08 -12.29 20.50
C HIS A 13 -1.27 -12.61 19.88
N MET A 14 -1.58 -11.95 18.77
CA MET A 14 -2.75 -12.26 17.98
C MET A 14 -2.30 -12.88 16.65
N CYS A 15 -2.77 -14.09 16.39
CA CYS A 15 -2.36 -14.89 15.24
C CYS A 15 -3.55 -15.10 14.30
N VAL A 16 -3.25 -15.17 13.00
CA VAL A 16 -4.19 -15.71 12.01
C VAL A 16 -3.62 -17.02 11.49
N THR A 17 -4.45 -18.05 11.48
CA THR A 17 -4.12 -19.36 10.91
C THR A 17 -5.08 -19.68 9.79
N GLY A 18 -4.84 -20.78 9.06
CA GLY A 18 -5.79 -21.25 8.04
C GLY A 18 -7.21 -21.43 8.59
N PRO A 19 -8.21 -21.63 7.72
CA PRO A 19 -9.61 -21.79 8.14
C PRO A 19 -9.82 -22.97 9.11
N ASP A 20 -8.92 -23.97 9.08
CA ASP A 20 -8.93 -25.13 9.97
C ASP A 20 -8.43 -24.81 11.41
N GLY A 21 -8.08 -23.56 11.70
CA GLY A 21 -7.65 -23.14 13.03
C GLY A 21 -6.14 -23.26 13.28
N ALA A 22 -5.75 -23.14 14.55
CA ALA A 22 -4.35 -23.16 14.95
C ALA A 22 -3.74 -24.54 14.74
N LEU A 23 -2.94 -24.68 13.68
CA LEU A 23 -2.07 -25.82 13.46
C LEU A 23 -0.80 -25.68 14.32
N PRO A 24 -0.07 -26.79 14.60
CA PRO A 24 1.21 -26.75 15.29
C PRO A 24 2.26 -25.84 14.62
N SER A 25 2.03 -25.43 13.37
CA SER A 25 2.80 -24.40 12.69
C SER A 25 1.91 -23.44 11.93
N THR A 26 2.21 -22.14 11.99
CA THR A 26 1.62 -21.08 11.17
C THR A 26 2.43 -20.80 9.90
N SER A 27 3.50 -21.58 9.64
CA SER A 27 4.38 -21.40 8.49
C SER A 27 3.70 -21.80 7.18
N GLY A 28 2.87 -20.91 6.63
CA GLY A 28 2.55 -20.71 5.20
C GLY A 28 2.05 -21.88 4.35
N GLY A 29 1.98 -23.10 4.88
CA GLY A 29 1.48 -24.27 4.18
C GLY A 29 -0.02 -24.22 4.09
N ILE A 30 -0.55 -23.74 2.96
CA ILE A 30 -1.97 -23.84 2.66
C ILE A 30 -2.28 -25.32 2.39
N THR A 31 -2.70 -26.07 3.41
CA THR A 31 -3.05 -27.50 3.29
C THR A 31 -4.53 -27.74 2.97
N GLY A 32 -5.26 -26.73 2.50
CA GLY A 32 -6.70 -26.83 2.22
C GLY A 32 -7.15 -25.99 1.04
N VAL A 33 -8.10 -26.52 0.27
CA VAL A 33 -8.68 -25.91 -0.94
C VAL A 33 -9.69 -24.79 -0.64
N GLY A 34 -9.88 -24.44 0.64
CA GLY A 34 -10.80 -23.40 1.11
C GLY A 34 -10.19 -21.99 1.06
N VAL A 35 -9.82 -21.51 -0.13
CA VAL A 35 -9.20 -20.18 -0.35
C VAL A 35 -10.13 -18.99 -0.07
N ASP A 36 -11.41 -19.25 0.19
CA ASP A 36 -12.44 -18.21 0.41
C ASP A 36 -12.98 -18.15 1.85
N GLN A 37 -12.49 -18.99 2.77
CA GLN A 37 -12.85 -18.87 4.18
C GLN A 37 -11.83 -18.00 4.91
N ALA A 38 -12.32 -17.09 5.77
CA ALA A 38 -11.45 -16.26 6.60
C ALA A 38 -10.62 -17.13 7.53
N GLY A 39 -9.33 -16.81 7.68
CA GLY A 39 -8.48 -17.48 8.66
C GLY A 39 -9.00 -17.32 10.08
N ALA A 40 -8.80 -18.33 10.92
CA ALA A 40 -9.17 -18.25 12.33
C ALA A 40 -8.24 -17.25 13.06
N THR A 41 -8.80 -16.43 13.95
CA THR A 41 -8.02 -15.51 14.79
C THR A 41 -7.89 -16.08 16.19
N THR A 42 -6.66 -16.19 16.69
CA THR A 42 -6.34 -16.73 18.01
C THR A 42 -5.55 -15.71 18.80
N LEU A 43 -5.86 -15.60 20.09
CA LEU A 43 -5.14 -14.76 21.04
C LEU A 43 -4.36 -15.66 22.00
N VAL A 44 -3.05 -15.44 22.08
CA VAL A 44 -2.15 -16.11 23.00
C VAL A 44 -1.66 -15.09 24.02
N ALA A 45 -2.04 -15.28 25.27
CA ALA A 45 -1.69 -14.39 26.38
C ALA A 45 -0.61 -15.03 27.26
N GLY A 46 0.46 -14.30 27.53
CA GLY A 46 1.46 -14.67 28.55
C GLY A 46 2.30 -15.92 28.24
N ALA A 47 2.18 -16.49 27.04
CA ALA A 47 2.94 -17.69 26.64
C ALA A 47 4.09 -17.33 25.68
N PRO A 48 5.27 -17.95 25.83
CA PRO A 48 6.36 -17.77 24.89
C PRO A 48 5.97 -18.33 23.52
N LEU A 49 6.23 -17.55 22.47
CA LEU A 49 6.01 -17.92 21.07
C LEU A 49 7.28 -17.70 20.28
N GLU A 50 7.65 -18.68 19.48
CA GLU A 50 8.67 -18.51 18.44
C GLU A 50 8.06 -17.68 17.30
N THR A 51 8.55 -16.44 17.14
CA THR A 51 8.06 -15.52 16.12
C THR A 51 9.20 -15.09 15.20
N GLN A 52 8.89 -14.95 13.91
CA GLN A 52 9.80 -14.29 12.97
C GLN A 52 9.21 -12.95 12.55
N ASP A 53 9.98 -11.89 12.73
CA ASP A 53 9.57 -10.57 12.27
C ASP A 53 9.47 -10.53 10.74
N VAL A 54 8.41 -9.88 10.26
CA VAL A 54 8.23 -9.60 8.83
C VAL A 54 9.38 -8.71 8.32
N GLY A 55 10.04 -7.93 9.18
CA GLY A 55 11.09 -7.00 8.76
C GLY A 55 10.51 -5.67 8.27
N ALA A 56 11.30 -4.62 8.35
CA ALA A 56 10.83 -3.24 8.15
C ALA A 56 10.59 -2.87 6.67
N ASP A 57 11.06 -3.71 5.76
CA ASP A 57 11.08 -3.59 4.30
C ASP A 57 10.05 -4.50 3.60
N ARG A 58 9.37 -5.39 4.34
CA ARG A 58 8.34 -6.30 3.81
C ARG A 58 6.97 -6.00 4.42
N GLY A 59 5.92 -6.25 3.66
CA GLY A 59 4.53 -6.16 4.10
C GLY A 59 3.76 -7.43 3.75
N VAL A 60 2.60 -7.62 4.38
CA VAL A 60 1.74 -8.78 4.14
C VAL A 60 0.44 -8.30 3.50
N LEU A 61 0.12 -8.85 2.32
CA LEU A 61 -1.15 -8.59 1.64
C LEU A 61 -2.26 -9.44 2.28
N VAL A 62 -3.29 -8.78 2.80
CA VAL A 62 -4.43 -9.45 3.45
C VAL A 62 -5.76 -8.97 2.88
N ARG A 63 -6.80 -9.79 3.01
CA ARG A 63 -8.16 -9.49 2.56
C ARG A 63 -9.15 -9.68 3.70
N GLY A 64 -9.90 -8.62 4.02
CA GLY A 64 -10.95 -8.66 5.03
C GLY A 64 -12.24 -9.34 4.55
N PRO A 65 -13.21 -9.55 5.45
CA PRO A 65 -14.50 -10.17 5.13
C PRO A 65 -15.37 -9.31 4.18
N ASP A 66 -15.15 -8.00 4.16
CA ASP A 66 -15.76 -7.05 3.21
C ASP A 66 -15.09 -7.08 1.82
N ARG A 67 -14.16 -8.03 1.63
CA ARG A 67 -13.27 -8.18 0.47
C ARG A 67 -12.23 -7.08 0.31
N THR A 68 -12.18 -6.08 1.20
CA THR A 68 -11.19 -5.00 1.14
C THR A 68 -9.80 -5.56 1.35
N GLU A 69 -8.88 -5.17 0.47
CA GLU A 69 -7.49 -5.61 0.53
C GLU A 69 -6.66 -4.55 1.24
N TYR A 70 -5.77 -5.01 2.11
CA TYR A 70 -4.91 -4.17 2.93
C TYR A 70 -3.47 -4.65 2.77
N LEU A 71 -2.53 -3.69 2.78
CA LEU A 71 -1.14 -3.98 3.08
C LEU A 71 -0.94 -3.83 4.59
N VAL A 72 -0.60 -4.93 5.27
CA VAL A 72 -0.16 -4.90 6.66
C VAL A 72 1.33 -4.61 6.69
N TRP A 73 1.69 -3.45 7.23
CA TRP A 73 3.08 -3.00 7.28
C TRP A 73 3.33 -2.25 8.59
N ARG A 74 4.40 -2.62 9.30
CA ARG A 74 4.83 -1.99 10.56
C ARG A 74 3.69 -1.80 11.57
N GLY A 75 2.87 -2.84 11.76
CA GLY A 75 1.75 -2.84 12.71
C GLY A 75 0.52 -2.03 12.28
N SER A 76 0.51 -1.51 11.04
CA SER A 76 -0.62 -0.76 10.50
C SER A 76 -1.33 -1.53 9.38
N ARG A 77 -2.64 -1.34 9.25
CA ARG A 77 -3.43 -1.77 8.10
C ARG A 77 -3.63 -0.60 7.12
N LEU A 78 -3.11 -0.75 5.91
CA LEU A 78 -3.16 0.28 4.86
C LEU A 78 -4.11 -0.19 3.75
N PRO A 79 -5.33 0.35 3.66
CA PRO A 79 -6.28 -0.10 2.63
C PRO A 79 -5.76 0.23 1.24
N LEU A 80 -5.80 -0.74 0.32
CA LEU A 80 -5.49 -0.54 -1.09
C LEU A 80 -6.72 0.01 -1.80
N ASP A 81 -6.60 1.21 -2.37
CA ASP A 81 -7.70 1.85 -3.08
C ASP A 81 -7.97 1.15 -4.42
N ARG A 82 -9.15 0.54 -4.55
CA ARG A 82 -9.53 -0.17 -5.77
C ARG A 82 -9.80 0.75 -6.97
N PRO A 83 -10.49 1.91 -6.82
CA PRO A 83 -10.72 2.81 -7.94
C PRO A 83 -9.45 3.26 -8.66
N SER A 84 -8.36 3.47 -7.92
CA SER A 84 -7.05 3.85 -8.48
C SER A 84 -6.14 2.65 -8.85
N ASP A 85 -6.64 1.42 -8.77
CA ASP A 85 -5.89 0.19 -9.03
C ASP A 85 -4.57 0.08 -8.24
N ALA A 86 -4.58 0.55 -6.99
CA ALA A 86 -3.38 0.66 -6.15
C ALA A 86 -2.62 -0.67 -5.98
N ARG A 87 -3.33 -1.81 -5.99
CA ARG A 87 -2.71 -3.13 -5.89
C ARG A 87 -1.76 -3.39 -7.05
N ASN A 88 -2.19 -3.16 -8.28
CA ASN A 88 -1.37 -3.40 -9.46
C ASN A 88 -0.28 -2.34 -9.57
N ALA A 89 -0.61 -1.08 -9.28
CA ALA A 89 0.33 0.04 -9.26
C ALA A 89 1.56 -0.24 -8.35
N LEU A 90 1.34 -0.93 -7.23
CA LEU A 90 2.38 -1.30 -6.27
C LEU A 90 3.01 -2.68 -6.51
N GLY A 91 2.67 -3.35 -7.61
CA GLY A 91 3.27 -4.63 -8.01
C GLY A 91 2.67 -5.86 -7.31
N TYR A 92 1.53 -5.75 -6.64
CA TYR A 92 0.88 -6.86 -5.93
C TYR A 92 -0.18 -7.59 -6.78
N GLY A 93 -0.22 -7.35 -8.09
CA GLY A 93 -1.24 -7.92 -8.99
C GLY A 93 -1.20 -9.45 -9.08
N SER A 94 -0.01 -10.05 -8.99
CA SER A 94 0.18 -11.51 -8.98
C SER A 94 0.08 -12.14 -7.59
N GLU A 95 0.09 -11.33 -6.52
CA GLU A 95 0.12 -11.82 -5.15
C GLU A 95 -1.26 -12.25 -4.68
N ARG A 96 -1.36 -13.34 -3.93
CA ARG A 96 -2.63 -13.78 -3.34
C ARG A 96 -2.79 -13.17 -1.94
N ALA A 97 -3.82 -12.37 -1.76
CA ALA A 97 -4.15 -11.79 -0.47
C ALA A 97 -4.61 -12.87 0.51
N MET A 98 -4.02 -12.92 1.71
CA MET A 98 -4.41 -13.85 2.76
C MET A 98 -5.78 -13.44 3.36
N PRO A 99 -6.81 -14.30 3.33
CA PRO A 99 -8.08 -14.00 3.99
C PRO A 99 -7.91 -13.90 5.52
N VAL A 100 -8.39 -12.82 6.11
CA VAL A 100 -8.31 -12.55 7.57
C VAL A 100 -9.67 -12.16 8.14
N SER A 101 -9.83 -12.30 9.45
CA SER A 101 -11.04 -11.85 10.15
C SER A 101 -11.05 -10.33 10.35
N ALA A 102 -12.23 -9.77 10.65
CA ALA A 102 -12.35 -8.38 11.10
C ALA A 102 -11.59 -8.13 12.41
N ALA A 103 -11.65 -9.07 13.36
CA ALA A 103 -10.96 -8.95 14.65
C ALA A 103 -9.43 -8.82 14.50
N PHE A 104 -8.84 -9.53 13.54
CA PHE A 104 -7.42 -9.37 13.23
C PHE A 104 -7.10 -7.97 12.69
N LEU A 105 -7.93 -7.46 11.78
CA LEU A 105 -7.75 -6.12 11.23
C LEU A 105 -7.93 -5.03 12.31
N ASP A 106 -8.88 -5.21 13.22
CA ASP A 106 -9.19 -4.23 14.26
C ASP A 106 -8.09 -4.08 15.33
N ALA A 107 -7.24 -5.09 15.49
CA ALA A 107 -6.08 -5.04 16.37
C ALA A 107 -4.83 -4.41 15.73
N LEU A 108 -4.87 -4.11 14.41
CA LEU A 108 -3.84 -3.33 13.73
C LEU A 108 -4.18 -1.84 13.75
N ALA A 109 -3.16 -1.00 13.85
CA ALA A 109 -3.36 0.45 13.79
C ALA A 109 -3.95 0.83 12.40
N PRO A 110 -5.01 1.65 12.33
CA PRO A 110 -5.51 2.12 11.05
C PRO A 110 -4.49 3.07 10.41
N GLY A 111 -4.17 2.83 9.14
CA GLY A 111 -3.34 3.71 8.33
C GLY A 111 -4.10 4.37 7.18
N PRO A 112 -3.48 5.32 6.46
CA PRO A 112 -4.08 5.95 5.31
C PRO A 112 -4.32 4.94 4.18
N ALA A 113 -5.30 5.22 3.33
CA ALA A 113 -5.46 4.49 2.09
C ALA A 113 -4.28 4.73 1.16
N LEU A 114 -3.78 3.65 0.56
CA LEU A 114 -2.78 3.70 -0.51
C LEU A 114 -3.52 4.05 -1.80
N LYS A 115 -3.45 5.33 -2.15
CA LYS A 115 -4.07 5.91 -3.35
C LYS A 115 -3.22 7.08 -3.86
N PRO A 116 -3.28 7.41 -5.16
CA PRO A 116 -2.60 8.57 -5.70
C PRO A 116 -3.13 9.87 -5.05
N PRO A 117 -2.29 10.92 -4.95
CA PRO A 117 -2.75 12.26 -4.59
C PRO A 117 -3.86 12.74 -5.53
N GLU A 118 -4.81 13.50 -4.97
CA GLU A 118 -5.88 14.09 -5.78
C GLU A 118 -5.33 15.18 -6.70
N VAL A 119 -5.78 15.18 -7.96
CA VAL A 119 -5.34 16.12 -8.98
C VAL A 119 -6.54 16.86 -9.55
N THR A 120 -6.78 18.07 -9.04
CA THR A 120 -7.84 18.95 -9.54
C THR A 120 -7.54 19.39 -10.98
N GLY A 121 -8.51 19.18 -11.88
CA GLY A 121 -8.40 19.48 -13.30
C GLY A 121 -7.34 18.66 -14.03
N ARG A 122 -7.19 17.39 -13.62
CA ARG A 122 -6.42 16.39 -14.35
C ARG A 122 -6.78 16.40 -15.84
N GLY A 123 -5.75 16.34 -16.69
CA GLY A 123 -5.88 16.37 -18.16
C GLY A 123 -5.96 17.77 -18.77
N GLU A 124 -6.17 18.82 -17.97
CA GLU A 124 -6.08 20.20 -18.45
C GLU A 124 -4.67 20.52 -18.94
N LYS A 125 -4.57 21.51 -19.84
CA LYS A 125 -3.29 21.98 -20.38
C LYS A 125 -2.41 22.52 -19.25
N GLY A 126 -1.18 22.04 -19.19
CA GLY A 126 -0.13 22.53 -18.33
C GLY A 126 0.83 23.48 -19.06
N PRO A 127 1.85 24.00 -18.36
CA PRO A 127 2.92 24.78 -18.98
C PRO A 127 3.77 23.93 -19.94
N VAL A 128 4.59 24.59 -20.75
CA VAL A 128 5.62 23.89 -21.53
C VAL A 128 6.77 23.52 -20.58
N LEU A 129 7.08 22.23 -20.46
CA LEU A 129 8.16 21.71 -19.61
C LEU A 129 9.14 20.94 -20.49
N GLY A 130 10.44 21.26 -20.41
CA GLY A 130 11.46 20.61 -21.24
C GLY A 130 11.20 20.73 -22.75
N GLY A 131 10.58 21.83 -23.19
CA GLY A 131 10.27 22.09 -24.61
C GLY A 131 9.00 21.42 -25.15
N GLU A 132 8.27 20.65 -24.34
CA GLU A 132 7.05 19.95 -24.76
C GLU A 132 5.83 20.40 -23.95
N GLU A 133 4.64 20.41 -24.57
CA GLU A 133 3.38 20.63 -23.85
C GLU A 133 3.18 19.56 -22.77
N SER A 134 2.64 19.98 -21.63
CA SER A 134 2.31 19.08 -20.52
C SER A 134 0.82 19.11 -20.21
N ARG A 135 0.38 18.15 -19.39
CA ARG A 135 -0.99 18.10 -18.84
C ARG A 135 -0.93 17.96 -17.33
N VAL A 136 -1.85 18.62 -16.65
CA VAL A 136 -2.06 18.45 -15.21
C VAL A 136 -2.32 16.97 -14.90
N GLY A 137 -1.57 16.39 -13.98
CA GLY A 137 -1.59 14.97 -13.65
C GLY A 137 -0.45 14.14 -14.23
N GLN A 138 0.38 14.70 -15.11
CA GLN A 138 1.58 14.02 -15.61
C GLN A 138 2.71 14.01 -14.59
N LEU A 139 3.54 12.98 -14.66
CA LEU A 139 4.75 12.86 -13.86
C LEU A 139 5.99 13.29 -14.64
N PHE A 140 6.89 13.91 -13.90
CA PHE A 140 8.18 14.38 -14.35
C PHE A 140 9.27 13.83 -13.45
N GLU A 141 10.35 13.36 -14.05
CA GLU A 141 11.56 13.03 -13.32
C GLU A 141 12.54 14.19 -13.49
N VAL A 142 12.74 14.95 -12.42
CA VAL A 142 13.68 16.08 -12.42
C VAL A 142 15.03 15.54 -12.00
N SER A 143 16.03 15.69 -12.88
CA SER A 143 17.41 15.28 -12.61
C SER A 143 18.28 16.51 -12.39
N VAL A 144 19.04 16.52 -11.29
CA VAL A 144 20.01 17.58 -11.00
C VAL A 144 21.42 17.07 -11.33
N PRO A 145 22.23 17.80 -12.13
CA PRO A 145 23.61 17.42 -12.39
C PRO A 145 24.40 17.22 -11.08
N GLY A 146 24.98 16.04 -10.88
CA GLY A 146 25.71 15.68 -9.65
C GLY A 146 24.83 15.30 -8.45
N GLY A 147 23.50 15.26 -8.64
CA GLY A 147 22.51 14.86 -7.63
C GLY A 147 21.67 13.65 -8.02
N GLY A 148 20.68 13.34 -7.20
CA GLY A 148 19.68 12.31 -7.50
C GLY A 148 18.53 12.83 -8.37
N SER A 149 17.67 11.92 -8.80
CA SER A 149 16.41 12.25 -9.46
C SER A 149 15.22 12.17 -8.50
N THR A 150 14.24 13.05 -8.70
CA THR A 150 13.02 13.10 -7.88
C THR A 150 11.79 13.16 -8.79
N TYR A 151 10.79 12.33 -8.48
CA TYR A 151 9.50 12.38 -9.17
C TYR A 151 8.71 13.61 -8.74
N HIS A 152 8.09 14.27 -9.71
CA HIS A 152 7.22 15.39 -9.49
C HIS A 152 5.91 15.20 -10.24
N LEU A 153 4.80 15.49 -9.59
CA LEU A 153 3.46 15.50 -10.17
C LEU A 153 3.11 16.93 -10.56
N LEU A 154 2.76 17.14 -11.82
CA LEU A 154 2.26 18.43 -12.27
C LEU A 154 0.82 18.65 -11.79
N ARG A 155 0.64 19.69 -10.98
CA ARG A 155 -0.67 20.21 -10.55
C ARG A 155 -0.88 21.60 -11.16
N LYS A 156 -2.09 22.14 -11.00
CA LYS A 156 -2.41 23.52 -11.45
C LYS A 156 -1.54 24.58 -10.80
N ASP A 157 -1.14 24.35 -9.55
CA ASP A 157 -0.35 25.23 -8.71
C ASP A 157 1.17 25.02 -8.84
N GLY A 158 1.61 23.98 -9.56
CA GLY A 158 3.03 23.72 -9.82
C GLY A 158 3.42 22.23 -9.72
N LEU A 159 4.72 21.97 -9.61
CA LEU A 159 5.28 20.63 -9.46
C LEU A 159 5.29 20.21 -7.97
N LEU A 160 4.56 19.15 -7.65
CA LEU A 160 4.54 18.54 -6.32
C LEU A 160 5.58 17.40 -6.27
N PRO A 161 6.62 17.47 -5.43
CA PRO A 161 7.54 16.34 -5.24
C PRO A 161 6.80 15.13 -4.66
N LEU A 162 7.07 13.96 -5.22
CA LEU A 162 6.49 12.68 -4.83
C LEU A 162 7.56 11.71 -4.33
N SER A 163 7.19 10.88 -3.37
CA SER A 163 7.90 9.65 -3.07
C SER A 163 7.76 8.64 -4.22
N ARG A 164 8.63 7.61 -4.26
CA ARG A 164 8.50 6.52 -5.24
C ARG A 164 7.17 5.77 -5.12
N LEU A 165 6.65 5.65 -3.90
CA LEU A 165 5.36 5.01 -3.63
C LEU A 165 4.22 5.80 -4.28
N GLU A 166 4.17 7.12 -4.04
CA GLU A 166 3.15 7.99 -4.63
C GLU A 166 3.29 8.05 -6.15
N ALA A 167 4.52 8.07 -6.67
CA ALA A 167 4.76 8.05 -8.11
C ALA A 167 4.21 6.77 -8.76
N ALA A 168 4.48 5.60 -8.16
CA ALA A 168 3.93 4.33 -8.62
C ALA A 168 2.40 4.33 -8.61
N LEU A 169 1.78 4.85 -7.53
CA LEU A 169 0.32 4.98 -7.43
C LEU A 169 -0.27 5.88 -8.51
N VAL A 170 0.39 6.98 -8.87
CA VAL A 170 -0.10 7.86 -9.94
C VAL A 170 0.07 7.23 -11.32
N LEU A 171 1.20 6.56 -11.58
CA LEU A 171 1.44 5.89 -12.87
C LEU A 171 0.52 4.69 -13.10
N GLY A 172 0.08 4.03 -12.03
CA GLY A 172 -0.89 2.94 -12.10
C GLY A 172 -2.36 3.38 -12.09
N ASP A 173 -2.66 4.66 -11.87
CA ASP A 173 -4.03 5.16 -11.74
C ASP A 173 -4.74 5.22 -13.11
N PRO A 174 -5.85 4.47 -13.31
CA PRO A 174 -6.59 4.48 -14.57
C PRO A 174 -7.11 5.86 -14.98
N ALA A 175 -7.46 6.72 -14.02
CA ALA A 175 -7.89 8.07 -14.32
C ALA A 175 -6.71 8.97 -14.74
N THR A 176 -5.50 8.72 -14.24
CA THR A 176 -4.29 9.40 -14.72
C THR A 176 -3.97 9.00 -16.14
N GLN A 177 -4.00 7.69 -16.42
CA GLN A 177 -3.85 7.16 -17.78
C GLN A 177 -4.84 7.81 -18.74
N LYS A 178 -6.12 7.81 -18.39
CA LYS A 178 -7.18 8.34 -19.23
C LYS A 178 -7.03 9.84 -19.48
N ASP A 179 -6.90 10.62 -18.42
CA ASP A 179 -7.10 12.07 -18.51
C ASP A 179 -5.78 12.82 -18.78
N ALA A 180 -4.69 12.44 -18.10
CA ALA A 180 -3.39 13.12 -18.21
C ALA A 180 -2.48 12.55 -19.32
N TYR A 181 -2.68 11.27 -19.68
CA TYR A 181 -1.92 10.58 -20.73
C TYR A 181 -2.75 10.20 -21.95
N GLU A 182 -4.02 10.63 -22.01
CA GLU A 182 -4.91 10.44 -23.16
C GLU A 182 -5.07 8.96 -23.55
N GLY A 183 -5.10 8.09 -22.54
CA GLY A 183 -5.21 6.63 -22.69
C GLY A 183 -3.88 5.90 -22.91
N ARG A 184 -2.77 6.62 -23.15
CA ARG A 184 -1.44 6.01 -23.30
C ARG A 184 -0.88 5.58 -21.94
N SER A 185 0.01 4.59 -21.94
CA SER A 185 0.69 4.13 -20.74
C SER A 185 1.38 5.31 -20.03
N PRO A 186 1.10 5.55 -18.74
CA PRO A 186 1.76 6.60 -17.99
C PRO A 186 3.26 6.31 -17.81
N GLU A 187 4.07 7.28 -18.17
CA GLU A 187 5.53 7.27 -17.95
C GLU A 187 5.96 8.63 -17.40
N ALA A 188 6.95 8.63 -16.51
CA ALA A 188 7.55 9.86 -16.03
C ALA A 188 8.48 10.44 -17.11
N ARG A 189 8.24 11.69 -17.52
CA ARG A 189 9.09 12.35 -18.51
C ARG A 189 10.29 13.02 -17.84
N ALA A 190 11.50 12.74 -18.32
CA ALA A 190 12.70 13.38 -17.81
C ALA A 190 12.72 14.88 -18.20
N VAL A 191 13.01 15.75 -17.23
CA VAL A 191 13.18 17.18 -17.43
C VAL A 191 14.39 17.70 -16.64
N GLY A 192 14.97 18.80 -17.11
CA GLY A 192 16.04 19.49 -16.41
C GLY A 192 15.55 20.24 -15.18
N ALA A 193 16.50 20.73 -14.38
CA ALA A 193 16.20 21.53 -13.18
C ALA A 193 15.56 22.90 -13.49
N ASP A 194 15.58 23.34 -14.75
CA ASP A 194 14.88 24.53 -15.25
C ASP A 194 13.35 24.41 -15.22
N ALA A 195 12.82 23.21 -14.99
CA ALA A 195 11.39 22.95 -14.86
C ALA A 195 10.83 23.22 -13.45
N LEU A 196 11.69 23.41 -12.43
CA LEU A 196 11.31 23.75 -11.05
C LEU A 196 11.09 25.27 -10.90
#